data_AF-W4LCM0-F1
#
_entry.id   AF-W4LCM0-F1
#
_cell.length_a   1.000
_cell.length_b   1.000
_cell.length_c   1.000
_cell.angle_alpha   90.00
_cell.angle_beta   90.00
_cell.angle_gamma   90.00
#
_symmetry.space_group_name_H-M   'P 1'
#
loop_
_entity.id
_entity.type
_entity.pdbx_description
1 polymer ?
#
loop_
_entity_poly.entity_id
_entity_poly.type
_entity_poly.pdbx_seq_one_letter_code
_entity_poly.pdbx_strand_id
1 'polypeptide(L)'
;MESNVTTHPLLSKERFGGNDLWGVTPQPDQPIVDELQRASRELAHRGGGLLHWWVTAPSAEHEQIAEAAGFVPHRRLHRMERPLPVTDESYDLNWRPFQPGADDAAWLEVNRRSFSNHPIQGTMVQEDLDRAKADSAFNPEGG
;
A
#
# COMPACT_ATOMS: atom_id res chain seq x y z
N MET A 1 18.91 23.35 -2.03
CA MET A 1 18.64 22.48 -3.20
C MET A 1 17.30 21.85 -2.93
N GLU A 2 16.24 22.53 -3.37
CA GLU A 2 14.86 22.12 -3.14
C GLU A 2 14.54 20.97 -4.10
N SER A 3 14.29 19.78 -3.55
CA SER A 3 13.79 18.67 -4.34
C SER A 3 12.31 18.90 -4.64
N ASN A 4 12.02 19.33 -5.87
CA ASN A 4 10.66 19.31 -6.42
C ASN A 4 10.18 17.84 -6.48
N VAL A 5 9.45 17.41 -5.46
CA VAL A 5 8.64 16.20 -5.53
C VAL A 5 7.29 16.63 -6.10
N THR A 6 7.10 16.44 -7.41
CA THR A 6 5.78 16.50 -8.01
C THR A 6 5.00 15.28 -7.51
N THR A 7 4.21 15.48 -6.46
CA THR A 7 3.31 14.45 -5.92
C THR A 7 2.11 14.33 -6.85
N HIS A 8 2.08 13.27 -7.66
CA HIS A 8 0.86 12.87 -8.34
C HIS A 8 0.01 12.05 -7.37
N PRO A 9 -1.25 12.44 -7.07
CA PRO A 9 -2.14 11.60 -6.29
C PRO A 9 -2.35 10.28 -7.05
N LEU A 10 -1.89 9.18 -6.47
CA LEU A 10 -2.17 7.85 -7.01
C LEU A 10 -3.58 7.45 -6.57
N LEU A 11 -4.54 7.66 -7.47
CA LEU A 11 -5.76 6.89 -7.46
C LEU A 11 -5.47 5.55 -8.13
N SER A 12 -5.10 4.55 -7.34
CA SER A 12 -4.77 3.23 -7.85
C SER A 12 -6.04 2.46 -8.27
N LYS A 13 -5.93 1.78 -9.41
CA LYS A 13 -6.87 0.74 -9.85
C LYS A 13 -6.15 -0.59 -9.72
N GLU A 14 -6.21 -1.20 -8.54
CA GLU A 14 -5.86 -2.61 -8.40
C GLU A 14 -6.82 -3.30 -7.44
N ARG A 15 -7.27 -4.49 -7.86
CA ARG A 15 -8.11 -5.39 -7.07
C ARG A 15 -7.23 -5.98 -5.96
N PHE A 16 -7.01 -5.22 -4.91
CA PHE A 16 -6.52 -5.77 -3.66
C PHE A 16 -7.67 -6.55 -3.02
N GLY A 17 -7.43 -7.84 -2.75
CA GLY A 17 -8.38 -8.83 -2.25
C GLY A 17 -9.66 -8.31 -1.59
N GLY A 18 -10.80 -8.71 -2.17
CA GLY A 18 -12.07 -8.87 -1.46
C GLY A 18 -12.91 -7.65 -1.11
N ASN A 19 -12.42 -6.41 -1.22
CA ASN A 19 -13.24 -5.22 -0.97
C ASN A 19 -13.40 -4.37 -2.24
N ASP A 20 -14.63 -3.89 -2.46
CA ASP A 20 -15.05 -3.04 -3.58
C ASP A 20 -14.35 -1.66 -3.54
N LEU A 21 -13.07 -1.65 -3.93
CA LEU A 21 -12.28 -0.42 -4.06
C LEU A 21 -12.53 0.18 -5.45
N TRP A 22 -13.17 1.34 -5.46
CA TRP A 22 -13.38 2.15 -6.66
C TRP A 22 -12.25 3.17 -6.79
N GLY A 23 -11.55 3.15 -7.93
CA GLY A 23 -10.54 4.14 -8.28
C GLY A 23 -11.09 5.14 -9.29
N VAL A 24 -10.69 6.41 -9.19
CA VAL A 24 -11.00 7.47 -10.15
C VAL A 24 -9.71 7.98 -10.75
N THR A 25 -9.54 7.95 -12.07
CA THR A 25 -8.34 8.55 -12.67
C THR A 25 -8.48 10.08 -12.66
N PRO A 26 -7.53 10.81 -12.03
CA PRO A 26 -7.59 12.26 -12.02
C PRO A 26 -7.34 12.81 -13.43
N GLN A 27 -8.13 13.81 -13.83
CA GLN A 27 -8.00 14.58 -15.05
C GLN A 27 -6.97 15.69 -14.81
N PRO A 28 -5.97 15.83 -15.70
CA PRO A 28 -4.80 16.67 -15.46
C PRO A 28 -5.12 18.17 -15.27
N ASP A 29 -6.28 18.63 -15.75
CA ASP A 29 -6.68 20.05 -15.75
C ASP A 29 -7.88 20.35 -14.82
N GLN A 30 -8.24 19.43 -13.92
CA GLN A 30 -9.31 19.63 -12.95
C GLN A 30 -8.75 19.70 -11.53
N PRO A 31 -9.25 20.63 -10.69
CA PRO A 31 -8.93 20.60 -9.26
C PRO A 31 -9.33 19.25 -8.66
N ILE A 32 -8.41 18.60 -7.96
CA ILE A 32 -8.64 17.28 -7.34
C ILE A 32 -9.89 17.25 -6.43
N VAL A 33 -10.23 18.38 -5.78
CA VAL A 33 -11.44 18.51 -4.96
C VAL A 33 -12.72 18.26 -5.77
N ASP A 34 -12.79 18.77 -6.99
CA ASP A 34 -13.96 18.61 -7.87
C ASP A 34 -14.10 17.15 -8.31
N GLU A 35 -12.97 16.47 -8.49
CA GLU A 35 -12.92 15.06 -8.85
C GLU A 35 -13.37 14.15 -7.73
N LEU A 36 -12.89 14.42 -6.51
CA LEU A 36 -13.31 13.70 -5.31
C LEU A 36 -14.81 13.87 -5.07
N GLN A 37 -15.32 15.09 -5.22
CA GLN A 37 -16.76 15.36 -5.10
C GLN A 37 -17.57 14.69 -6.23
N ARG A 38 -17.07 14.69 -7.48
CA ARG A 38 -17.70 13.97 -8.59
C ARG A 38 -17.76 12.47 -8.32
N ALA A 39 -16.64 11.88 -7.91
CA ALA A 39 -16.52 10.48 -7.56
C ALA A 39 -17.51 10.09 -6.44
N SER A 40 -17.60 10.92 -5.39
CA SER A 40 -18.54 10.74 -4.29
C SER A 40 -19.99 10.74 -4.76
N ARG A 41 -20.37 11.70 -5.63
CA ARG A 41 -21.71 11.72 -6.24
C ARG A 41 -21.99 10.48 -7.08
N GLU A 42 -21.05 10.06 -7.92
CA GLU A 42 -21.21 8.87 -8.77
C GLU A 42 -21.39 7.60 -7.94
N LEU A 43 -20.64 7.46 -6.85
CA LEU A 43 -20.77 6.35 -5.91
C LEU A 43 -22.14 6.35 -5.25
N ALA A 44 -22.63 7.50 -4.81
CA ALA A 44 -23.98 7.64 -4.24
C ALA A 44 -25.08 7.23 -5.24
N HIS A 45 -24.98 7.62 -6.51
CA HIS A 45 -25.96 7.24 -7.55
C HIS A 45 -25.98 5.74 -7.83
N ARG A 46 -24.89 5.02 -7.54
CA ARG A 46 -24.75 3.58 -7.75
C ARG A 46 -25.15 2.73 -6.54
N GLY A 47 -25.71 3.36 -5.49
CA GLY A 47 -26.11 2.67 -4.27
C GLY A 47 -25.14 2.84 -3.09
N GLY A 48 -24.14 3.72 -3.21
CA GLY A 48 -23.19 4.04 -2.14
C GLY A 48 -21.97 3.11 -2.11
N GLY A 49 -21.14 3.27 -1.08
CA GLY A 49 -19.90 2.50 -0.87
C GLY A 49 -18.83 3.32 -0.17
N LEU A 50 -17.62 2.75 -0.06
CA LEU A 50 -16.45 3.46 0.45
C LEU A 50 -15.60 3.99 -0.70
N LEU A 51 -15.22 5.26 -0.61
CA LEU A 51 -14.25 5.90 -1.49
C LEU A 51 -13.01 6.25 -0.67
N HIS A 52 -11.85 5.71 -1.08
CA HIS A 52 -10.57 6.01 -0.44
C HIS A 52 -9.70 6.82 -1.39
N TRP A 53 -9.14 7.91 -0.87
CA TRP A 53 -8.11 8.69 -1.55
C TRP A 53 -6.76 8.43 -0.88
N TRP A 54 -5.80 7.90 -1.64
CA TRP A 54 -4.45 7.63 -1.16
C TRP A 54 -3.50 8.76 -1.56
N VAL A 55 -2.83 9.33 -0.57
CA VAL A 55 -1.85 10.40 -0.75
C VAL A 55 -0.51 9.95 -0.17
N THR A 56 0.51 9.90 -1.02
CA THR A 56 1.90 9.71 -0.58
C THR A 56 2.46 11.05 -0.14
N ALA A 57 3.09 11.11 1.04
CA ALA A 57 3.60 12.35 1.64
C ALA A 57 2.51 13.45 1.78
N PRO A 58 1.49 13.23 2.62
CA PRO A 58 0.40 14.20 2.79
C PRO A 58 0.91 15.54 3.34
N SER A 59 0.32 16.63 2.85
CA SER A 59 0.58 18.01 3.29
C SER A 59 -0.70 18.64 3.83
N ALA A 60 -0.59 19.83 4.44
CA ALA A 60 -1.76 20.57 4.93
C ALA A 60 -2.78 20.89 3.82
N GLU A 61 -2.31 21.11 2.58
CA GLU A 61 -3.18 21.33 1.42
C GLU A 61 -4.00 20.08 1.10
N HIS A 62 -3.40 18.89 1.16
CA HIS A 62 -4.13 17.63 0.96
C HIS A 62 -5.20 17.42 2.04
N GLU A 63 -4.91 17.77 3.30
CA GLU A 63 -5.88 17.69 4.39
C GLU A 63 -7.06 18.66 4.17
N GLN A 64 -6.79 19.90 3.73
CA GLN A 64 -7.82 20.89 3.39
C GLN A 64 -8.70 20.44 2.21
N ILE A 65 -8.08 19.88 1.17
CA ILE A 65 -8.80 19.32 0.02
C ILE A 65 -9.70 18.16 0.44
N ALA A 66 -9.19 17.26 1.29
CA ALA A 66 -9.96 16.13 1.80
C ALA A 66 -11.19 16.63 2.58
N GLU A 67 -11.00 17.59 3.49
CA GLU A 67 -12.09 18.19 4.27
C GLU A 67 -13.12 18.89 3.37
N ALA A 68 -12.67 19.69 2.40
CA ALA A 68 -13.55 20.37 1.44
C ALA A 68 -14.33 19.39 0.55
N ALA A 69 -13.80 18.19 0.31
CA ALA A 69 -14.48 17.11 -0.41
C ALA A 69 -15.36 16.24 0.52
N GLY A 70 -15.39 16.49 1.83
CA GLY A 70 -16.17 15.72 2.81
C GLY A 70 -15.53 14.39 3.22
N PHE A 71 -14.24 14.20 2.98
CA PHE A 71 -13.49 13.01 3.40
C PHE A 71 -13.03 13.16 4.85
N VAL A 72 -12.89 12.02 5.53
CA VAL A 72 -12.32 11.96 6.88
C VAL A 72 -11.07 11.08 6.87
N PRO A 73 -10.05 11.38 7.71
CA PRO A 73 -8.88 10.53 7.83
C PRO A 73 -9.28 9.11 8.30
N HIS A 74 -8.91 8.09 7.53
CA HIS A 74 -9.22 6.70 7.86
C HIS A 74 -8.00 5.92 8.39
N ARG A 75 -6.86 6.03 7.70
CA ARG A 75 -5.62 5.32 8.06
C ARG A 75 -4.40 6.16 7.67
N ARG A 76 -3.35 6.09 8.48
CA ARG A 76 -2.00 6.59 8.13
C ARG A 76 -1.04 5.41 7.96
N LEU A 77 -0.23 5.45 6.90
CA LEU A 77 0.84 4.48 6.66
C LEU A 77 2.18 5.19 6.89
N HIS A 78 2.91 4.78 7.92
CA HIS A 78 4.18 5.40 8.27
C HIS A 78 5.33 4.75 7.50
N ARG A 79 6.12 5.55 6.81
CA ARG A 79 7.45 5.17 6.31
C ARG A 79 8.46 5.51 7.40
N MET A 80 9.14 4.49 7.90
CA MET A 80 10.21 4.63 8.90
C MET A 80 11.55 4.30 8.25
N GLU A 81 12.60 5.01 8.67
CA GLU A 81 13.96 4.85 8.15
C GLU A 81 14.95 4.79 9.30
N ARG A 82 16.04 4.05 9.08
CA ARG A 82 17.17 3.94 10.02
C ARG A 82 18.48 3.94 9.23
N PRO A 83 19.51 4.70 9.65
CA PRO A 83 20.84 4.60 9.06
C PRO A 83 21.44 3.20 9.23
N LEU A 84 22.19 2.74 8.22
CA LEU A 84 22.98 1.50 8.25
C LEU A 84 24.49 1.84 8.28
N PRO A 85 25.36 1.00 8.89
CA PRO A 85 25.05 -0.30 9.51
C PRO A 85 24.44 -0.17 10.91
N VAL A 86 23.69 -1.20 11.32
CA VAL A 86 23.22 -1.37 12.70
C VAL A 86 24.29 -2.10 13.49
N THR A 87 24.92 -1.45 14.47
CA THR A 87 26.06 -2.00 15.21
C THR A 87 25.73 -2.52 16.61
N ASP A 88 24.56 -2.16 17.15
CA ASP A 88 24.30 -2.25 18.60
C ASP A 88 23.33 -3.37 18.99
N GLU A 89 22.97 -4.24 18.04
CA GLU A 89 21.98 -5.30 18.24
C GLU A 89 22.63 -6.68 18.06
N SER A 90 22.90 -7.36 19.17
CA SER A 90 23.16 -8.80 19.15
C SER A 90 21.82 -9.54 19.24
N TYR A 91 21.58 -10.42 18.26
CA TYR A 91 20.43 -11.32 18.28
C TYR A 91 20.93 -12.73 18.55
N ASP A 92 20.41 -13.37 19.62
CA ASP A 92 20.63 -14.80 19.87
C ASP A 92 19.60 -15.63 19.09
N LEU A 93 19.65 -15.51 17.76
CA LEU A 93 18.78 -16.22 16.84
C LEU A 93 19.60 -16.81 15.71
N ASN A 94 19.35 -18.09 15.41
CA ASN A 94 19.87 -18.71 14.21
C ASN A 94 19.01 -18.27 13.01
N TRP A 95 19.65 -17.77 11.97
CA TRP A 95 19.00 -17.38 10.73
C TRP A 95 19.83 -17.80 9.52
N ARG A 96 19.17 -17.92 8.37
CA ARG A 96 19.78 -18.14 7.07
C ARG A 96 18.95 -17.43 5.99
N PRO A 97 19.51 -17.15 4.81
CA PRO A 97 18.72 -16.66 3.68
C PRO A 97 17.57 -17.61 3.34
N PHE A 98 16.52 -17.03 2.77
CA PHE A 98 15.35 -17.76 2.30
C PHE A 98 15.73 -18.61 1.08
N GLN A 99 15.29 -19.87 1.05
CA GLN A 99 15.54 -20.81 -0.05
C GLN A 99 14.26 -21.04 -0.86
N PRO A 100 14.13 -20.41 -2.05
CA PRO A 100 12.96 -20.58 -2.91
C PRO A 100 12.65 -22.04 -3.20
N GLY A 101 11.37 -22.41 -3.10
CA GLY A 101 10.86 -23.76 -3.32
C GLY A 101 11.00 -24.67 -2.10
N ALA A 102 12.12 -24.59 -1.36
CA ALA A 102 12.30 -25.36 -0.13
C ALA A 102 11.54 -24.78 1.06
N ASP A 103 11.52 -23.45 1.18
CA ASP A 103 10.95 -22.75 2.34
C ASP A 103 9.52 -22.26 2.12
N ASP A 104 9.04 -22.22 0.88
CA ASP A 104 7.78 -21.57 0.47
C ASP A 104 6.59 -21.98 1.35
N ALA A 105 6.38 -23.27 1.54
CA ALA A 105 5.24 -23.78 2.32
C ALA A 105 5.30 -23.35 3.80
N ALA A 106 6.50 -23.43 4.40
CA ALA A 106 6.70 -23.03 5.79
C ALA A 106 6.56 -21.51 5.95
N TRP A 107 7.09 -20.74 4.99
CA TRP A 107 6.99 -19.29 4.95
C TRP A 107 5.54 -18.82 4.80
N LEU A 108 4.77 -19.40 3.88
CA LEU A 108 3.36 -19.08 3.67
C LEU A 108 2.50 -19.37 4.90
N GLU A 109 2.81 -20.44 5.64
CA GLU A 109 2.10 -20.76 6.87
C GLU A 109 2.37 -19.73 7.97
N VAL A 110 3.63 -19.35 8.17
CA VAL A 110 3.98 -18.28 9.12
C VAL A 110 3.37 -16.95 8.71
N ASN A 111 3.39 -16.62 7.42
CA ASN A 111 2.79 -15.41 6.88
C ASN A 111 1.28 -15.36 7.16
N ARG A 112 0.56 -16.45 6.86
CA ARG A 112 -0.89 -16.56 7.14
C ARG A 112 -1.21 -16.39 8.61
N ARG A 113 -0.43 -17.00 9.51
CA ARG A 113 -0.64 -16.87 10.95
C ARG A 113 -0.36 -15.45 11.45
N SER A 114 0.77 -14.87 11.02
CA SER A 114 1.22 -13.53 11.41
C SER A 114 0.26 -12.44 10.93
N PHE A 115 -0.35 -12.65 9.76
CA PHE A 115 -1.23 -11.69 9.11
C PHE A 115 -2.68 -12.19 9.00
N SER A 116 -3.12 -13.08 9.90
CA SER A 116 -4.44 -13.73 9.85
C SER A 116 -5.63 -12.76 9.73
N ASN A 117 -5.50 -11.53 10.24
CA ASN A 117 -6.51 -10.47 10.17
C ASN A 117 -6.23 -9.42 9.08
N HIS A 118 -5.18 -9.58 8.28
CA HIS A 118 -4.79 -8.63 7.25
C HIS A 118 -5.36 -9.08 5.90
N PRO A 119 -6.20 -8.26 5.23
CA PRO A 119 -6.95 -8.67 4.04
C PRO A 119 -6.06 -9.09 2.86
N ILE A 120 -4.90 -8.45 2.72
CA ILE A 120 -3.96 -8.69 1.62
C ILE A 120 -2.90 -9.74 2.02
N GLN A 121 -2.07 -9.45 3.02
CA GLN A 121 -0.97 -10.34 3.41
C GLN A 121 -1.44 -11.68 4.01
N GLY A 122 -2.59 -11.74 4.69
CA GLY A 122 -3.09 -12.96 5.32
C GLY A 122 -3.62 -14.02 4.36
N THR A 123 -3.91 -13.63 3.11
CA THR A 123 -4.53 -14.49 2.10
C THR A 123 -3.57 -14.94 1.00
N MET A 124 -2.28 -14.62 1.15
CA MET A 124 -1.25 -14.95 0.17
C MET A 124 -1.18 -16.47 -0.10
N VAL A 125 -1.16 -16.83 -1.37
CA VAL A 125 -1.01 -18.21 -1.86
C VAL A 125 0.31 -18.40 -2.62
N GLN A 126 0.59 -19.64 -3.03
CA GLN A 126 1.83 -19.98 -3.73
C GLN A 126 2.02 -19.16 -5.01
N GLU A 127 0.95 -18.95 -5.78
CA GLU A 127 1.00 -18.18 -7.02
C GLU A 127 1.37 -16.70 -6.78
N ASP A 128 0.97 -16.12 -5.64
CA ASP A 128 1.35 -14.77 -5.27
C ASP A 128 2.83 -14.70 -4.85
N LEU A 129 3.31 -15.73 -4.15
CA LEU A 129 4.72 -15.85 -3.79
C LEU A 129 5.60 -16.05 -5.03
N ASP A 130 5.18 -16.88 -5.98
CA ASP A 130 5.88 -17.07 -7.25
C ASP A 130 5.96 -15.77 -8.05
N ARG A 131 4.88 -14.97 -8.05
CA ARG A 131 4.87 -13.64 -8.66
C ARG A 131 5.86 -12.69 -7.97
N ALA A 132 5.89 -12.68 -6.64
CA ALA A 132 6.81 -11.86 -5.88
C ALA A 132 8.29 -12.25 -6.13
N LYS A 133 8.58 -13.55 -6.22
CA LYS A 133 9.93 -14.06 -6.55
C LYS A 133 10.37 -13.76 -7.97
N ALA A 134 9.44 -13.50 -8.89
CA ALA A 134 9.74 -13.17 -10.29
C ALA A 134 10.08 -11.67 -10.50
N ASP A 135 9.88 -10.82 -9.47
CA ASP A 135 10.25 -9.41 -9.55
C ASP A 135 11.78 -9.25 -9.64
N SER A 136 12.25 -8.34 -10.48
CA SER A 136 13.67 -8.01 -10.62
C SER A 136 14.36 -7.53 -9.33
N ALA A 137 13.58 -7.03 -8.36
CA ALA A 137 14.08 -6.61 -7.07
C ALA A 137 14.28 -7.78 -6.08
N PHE A 138 13.79 -8.99 -6.40
CA PHE A 138 13.95 -10.14 -5.52
C PHE A 138 15.39 -10.69 -5.54
N ASN A 139 15.99 -10.82 -4.36
CA ASN A 139 17.31 -11.42 -4.19
C ASN A 139 17.26 -12.45 -3.03
N PRO A 140 17.35 -13.77 -3.31
CA PRO A 140 17.23 -14.80 -2.28
C PRO A 140 18.42 -14.84 -1.31
N GLU A 141 19.59 -14.34 -1.72
CA GLU A 141 20.80 -14.33 -0.88
C GLU A 141 20.82 -13.18 0.14
N GLY A 142 19.84 -12.28 0.07
CA GLY A 142 19.85 -11.03 0.85
C GLY A 142 20.77 -9.98 0.25
N GLY A 143 20.60 -8.73 0.71
CA GLY A 143 21.39 -7.56 0.33
C GLY A 143 21.96 -6.84 1.53
#